data_AF-A0A1S8N655-F1
#
_entry.id   AF-A0A1S8N655-F1
#
_cell.length_a   1.000
_cell.length_b   1.000
_cell.length_c   1.000
_cell.angle_alpha   90.00
_cell.angle_beta   90.00
_cell.angle_gamma   90.00
#
_symmetry.space_group_name_H-M   'P 1'
#
loop_
_entity.id
_entity.type
_entity.pdbx_description
1 polymer ?
#
loop_
_entity_poly.entity_id
_entity_poly.type
_entity_poly.pdbx_seq_one_letter_code
_entity_poly.pdbx_strand_id
1 'polypeptide(L)'
;MKIKLCILIMLLLSFLNMGAICNIQMTKNSFDGLETIAMEESEFKENGVKLQYKTKNTIDKEFDRVKMYLDNNISVDYKQCYENQIDCFNDNFDINMKLWSDSIYTYNEITLINKNPKYKIIDLKNILTKMENKNLEDVQYFLYYEGEIKEVNNRELIGKIIDQTNIQKANILDINNGCTGTGYLNNGDKVNFALTNYNTGSYVIIGTPIIFATY
;
A
#
# COMPACT_ATOMS: atom_id res chain seq x y z
N MET A 1 -26.46 -8.34 -45.51
CA MET A 1 -25.80 -8.96 -44.34
C MET A 1 -24.50 -8.27 -43.90
N LYS A 2 -23.62 -7.86 -44.82
CA LYS A 2 -22.30 -7.29 -44.48
C LYS A 2 -22.34 -6.01 -43.63
N ILE A 3 -23.21 -5.03 -43.96
CA ILE A 3 -23.30 -3.75 -43.24
C ILE A 3 -23.80 -3.93 -41.79
N LYS A 4 -24.81 -4.78 -41.58
CA LYS A 4 -25.35 -5.06 -40.23
C LYS A 4 -24.31 -5.73 -39.32
N LEU A 5 -23.46 -6.60 -39.90
CA LEU A 5 -22.35 -7.23 -39.17
C LEU A 5 -21.25 -6.21 -38.82
N CYS A 6 -20.90 -5.29 -39.74
CA CYS A 6 -19.93 -4.23 -39.45
C CYS A 6 -20.40 -3.29 -38.34
N ILE A 7 -21.69 -2.91 -38.31
CA ILE A 7 -22.26 -2.08 -37.24
C ILE A 7 -22.19 -2.79 -35.89
N LEU A 8 -22.51 -4.10 -35.86
CA LEU A 8 -22.42 -4.91 -34.65
C LEU A 8 -20.98 -4.99 -34.11
N ILE A 9 -19.99 -5.17 -34.99
CA ILE A 9 -18.57 -5.21 -34.64
C ILE A 9 -18.09 -3.85 -34.10
N MET A 10 -18.50 -2.73 -34.72
CA MET A 10 -18.18 -1.38 -34.24
C MET A 10 -18.77 -1.10 -32.85
N LEU A 11 -20.00 -1.55 -32.61
CA LEU A 11 -20.64 -1.47 -31.28
C LEU A 11 -19.86 -2.29 -30.25
N LEU A 12 -19.48 -3.53 -30.56
CA LEU A 12 -18.66 -4.37 -29.69
C LEU A 12 -17.30 -3.73 -29.37
N LEU A 13 -16.62 -3.14 -30.36
CA LEU A 13 -15.35 -2.43 -30.16
C LEU A 13 -15.50 -1.18 -29.29
N SER A 14 -16.64 -0.47 -29.35
CA SER A 14 -16.88 0.67 -28.45
C SER A 14 -16.99 0.28 -26.97
N PHE A 15 -17.56 -0.89 -26.67
CA PHE A 15 -17.65 -1.40 -25.30
C PHE A 15 -16.29 -1.88 -24.75
N LEU A 16 -15.42 -2.43 -25.61
CA LEU A 16 -14.07 -2.84 -25.21
C LEU A 16 -13.21 -1.64 -24.79
N ASN A 17 -13.34 -0.51 -25.48
CA ASN A 17 -12.62 0.72 -25.14
C ASN A 17 -13.15 1.39 -23.87
N MET A 18 -14.45 1.29 -23.58
CA MET A 18 -15.03 1.81 -22.33
C MET A 18 -14.47 1.10 -21.09
N GLY A 19 -14.29 -0.23 -21.15
CA GLY A 19 -13.70 -1.00 -20.05
C GLY A 19 -12.26 -0.58 -19.72
N ALA A 20 -11.45 -0.33 -20.75
CA ALA A 20 -10.07 0.12 -20.58
C ALA A 20 -9.97 1.53 -19.95
N ILE A 21 -10.81 2.47 -20.40
CA ILE A 21 -10.84 3.84 -19.86
C ILE A 21 -11.32 3.88 -18.40
N CYS A 22 -12.36 3.10 -18.07
CA CYS A 22 -12.88 3.01 -16.71
C CYS A 22 -11.80 2.48 -15.73
N ASN A 23 -11.02 1.49 -16.13
CA ASN A 23 -10.00 0.89 -15.28
C ASN A 23 -8.81 1.85 -15.02
N ILE A 24 -8.41 2.63 -16.04
CA ILE A 24 -7.38 3.68 -15.90
C ILE A 24 -7.84 4.81 -14.98
N GLN A 25 -9.13 5.17 -15.02
CA GLN A 25 -9.68 6.21 -14.15
C GLN A 25 -9.91 5.74 -12.72
N MET A 26 -10.27 4.46 -12.52
CA MET A 26 -10.37 3.85 -11.18
C MET A 26 -9.00 3.68 -10.52
N THR A 27 -7.98 3.26 -11.26
CA THR A 27 -6.60 3.12 -10.73
C THR A 27 -6.04 4.46 -10.24
N LYS A 28 -6.21 5.54 -11.02
CA LYS A 28 -5.81 6.91 -10.60
C LYS A 28 -6.44 7.42 -9.30
N ASN A 29 -7.62 6.90 -8.93
CA ASN A 29 -8.37 7.34 -7.76
C ASN A 29 -8.10 6.48 -6.50
N SER A 30 -7.11 5.60 -6.57
CA SER A 30 -6.73 4.68 -5.52
C SER A 30 -5.27 4.88 -5.12
N PHE A 31 -4.86 4.29 -4.01
CA PHE A 31 -3.46 4.34 -3.59
C PHE A 31 -2.49 3.72 -4.62
N ASP A 32 -2.93 2.75 -5.42
CA ASP A 32 -2.13 2.17 -6.52
C ASP A 32 -1.81 3.20 -7.62
N GLY A 33 -2.75 4.13 -7.87
CA GLY A 33 -2.51 5.27 -8.75
C GLY A 33 -1.51 6.26 -8.19
N LEU A 34 -1.57 6.52 -6.87
CA LEU A 34 -0.57 7.34 -6.17
C LEU A 34 0.82 6.75 -6.27
N GLU A 35 0.95 5.45 -5.98
CA GLU A 35 2.22 4.73 -6.07
C GLU A 35 2.78 4.81 -7.49
N THR A 36 1.96 4.55 -8.52
CA THR A 36 2.41 4.57 -9.91
C THR A 36 2.96 5.94 -10.30
N ILE A 37 2.28 7.03 -9.93
CA ILE A 37 2.75 8.40 -10.20
C ILE A 37 4.02 8.72 -9.40
N ALA A 38 4.09 8.30 -8.13
CA ALA A 38 5.28 8.51 -7.32
C ALA A 38 6.50 7.77 -7.89
N MET A 39 6.32 6.56 -8.41
CA MET A 39 7.38 5.79 -9.09
C MET A 39 7.85 6.41 -10.40
N GLU A 40 7.00 7.16 -11.12
CA GLU A 40 7.41 7.90 -12.32
C GLU A 40 8.35 9.06 -11.97
N GLU A 41 8.23 9.60 -10.76
CA GLU A 41 8.95 10.79 -10.31
C GLU A 41 10.06 10.51 -9.28
N SER A 42 10.25 9.25 -8.89
CA SER A 42 11.25 8.85 -7.89
C SER A 42 11.85 7.48 -8.19
N GLU A 43 13.07 7.26 -7.72
CA GLU A 43 13.69 5.95 -7.72
C GLU A 43 13.11 5.12 -6.56
N PHE A 44 12.41 4.03 -6.90
CA PHE A 44 11.81 3.12 -5.94
C PHE A 44 12.80 2.68 -4.85
N LYS A 45 12.41 2.80 -3.58
CA LYS A 45 13.17 2.24 -2.44
C LYS A 45 12.41 1.13 -1.75
N GLU A 46 11.19 1.41 -1.34
CA GLU A 46 10.32 0.41 -0.74
C GLU A 46 8.84 0.76 -0.83
N ASN A 47 8.00 -0.26 -0.77
CA ASN A 47 6.59 -0.13 -0.47
C ASN A 47 6.21 -1.13 0.62
N GLY A 48 5.10 -0.87 1.29
CA GLY A 48 4.71 -1.67 2.44
C GLY A 48 3.22 -1.70 2.68
N VAL A 49 2.73 -2.84 3.16
CA VAL A 49 1.36 -3.00 3.64
C VAL A 49 1.38 -3.46 5.09
N LYS A 50 0.62 -2.77 5.93
CA LYS A 50 0.31 -3.21 7.29
C LYS A 50 -1.15 -3.62 7.37
N LEU A 51 -1.40 -4.82 7.87
CA LEU A 51 -2.71 -5.37 8.18
C LEU A 51 -2.88 -5.36 9.70
N GLN A 52 -3.95 -4.71 10.17
CA GLN A 52 -4.39 -4.76 11.56
C GLN A 52 -5.77 -5.38 11.66
N TYR A 53 -5.99 -6.22 12.67
CA TYR A 53 -7.30 -6.77 12.99
C TYR A 53 -7.35 -7.28 14.42
N LYS A 54 -8.55 -7.60 14.89
CA LYS A 54 -8.76 -8.33 16.13
C LYS A 54 -9.50 -9.65 15.88
N THR A 55 -9.35 -10.60 16.78
CA THR A 55 -10.03 -11.90 16.73
C THR A 55 -10.25 -12.43 18.14
N LYS A 56 -11.19 -13.35 18.30
CA LYS A 56 -11.45 -14.05 19.57
C LYS A 56 -10.57 -15.29 19.77
N ASN A 57 -9.64 -15.56 18.85
CA ASN A 57 -8.63 -16.58 19.04
C ASN A 57 -7.69 -16.19 20.19
N THR A 58 -7.12 -17.19 20.86
CA THR A 58 -5.99 -16.98 21.78
C THR A 58 -4.74 -16.61 21.00
N ILE A 59 -3.75 -15.99 21.66
CA ILE A 59 -2.45 -15.66 21.05
C ILE A 59 -1.85 -16.90 20.36
N ASP A 60 -1.74 -18.03 21.05
CA ASP A 60 -1.14 -19.26 20.47
C ASP A 60 -1.85 -19.72 19.19
N LYS A 61 -3.18 -19.74 19.19
CA LYS A 61 -3.97 -20.17 18.02
C LYS A 61 -3.79 -19.22 16.84
N GLU A 62 -3.72 -17.92 17.14
CA GLU A 62 -3.57 -16.90 16.12
C GLU A 62 -2.14 -16.86 15.57
N PHE A 63 -1.16 -17.04 16.44
CA PHE A 63 0.24 -17.21 16.10
C PHE A 63 0.42 -18.39 15.13
N ASP A 64 -0.06 -19.57 15.49
CA ASP A 64 0.04 -20.78 14.66
C ASP A 64 -0.66 -20.59 13.30
N ARG A 65 -1.84 -19.95 13.29
CA ARG A 65 -2.59 -19.68 12.06
C ARG A 65 -1.80 -18.81 11.09
N VAL A 66 -1.23 -17.71 11.56
CA VAL A 66 -0.47 -16.79 10.70
C VAL A 66 0.85 -17.42 10.29
N LYS A 67 1.56 -18.08 11.21
CA LYS A 67 2.80 -18.80 10.89
C LYS A 67 2.59 -19.81 9.77
N MET A 68 1.55 -20.65 9.88
CA MET A 68 1.16 -21.61 8.84
C MET A 68 0.83 -20.93 7.51
N TYR A 69 0.22 -19.74 7.53
CA TYR A 69 -0.01 -18.98 6.31
C TYR A 69 1.29 -18.52 5.66
N LEU A 70 2.22 -17.94 6.44
CA LEU A 70 3.51 -17.46 5.97
C LEU A 70 4.33 -18.59 5.34
N ASP A 71 4.42 -19.75 6.01
CA ASP A 71 5.15 -20.93 5.55
C ASP A 71 4.59 -21.44 4.21
N ASN A 72 3.27 -21.55 4.09
CA ASN A 72 2.64 -22.17 2.91
C ASN A 72 2.47 -21.24 1.70
N ASN A 73 2.38 -19.92 1.91
CA ASN A 73 2.01 -18.98 0.84
C ASN A 73 3.13 -18.02 0.46
N ILE A 74 4.08 -17.75 1.37
CA ILE A 74 5.15 -16.78 1.16
C ILE A 74 6.52 -17.45 1.15
N SER A 75 6.67 -18.60 1.83
CA SER A 75 7.92 -19.37 1.94
C SER A 75 9.03 -18.49 2.53
N VAL A 76 9.05 -18.38 3.85
CA VAL A 76 9.89 -17.42 4.59
C VAL A 76 10.96 -18.11 5.43
N ASP A 77 12.07 -17.41 5.64
CA ASP A 77 13.08 -17.72 6.63
C ASP A 77 12.86 -16.86 7.89
N TYR A 78 12.97 -17.47 9.07
CA TYR A 78 12.71 -16.78 10.34
C TYR A 78 13.99 -16.16 10.92
N LYS A 79 13.96 -14.85 11.15
CA LYS A 79 14.99 -14.11 11.92
C LYS A 79 14.75 -14.30 13.42
N GLN A 80 13.52 -14.08 13.87
CA GLN A 80 13.11 -14.22 15.27
C GLN A 80 11.66 -14.74 15.36
N CYS A 81 11.39 -15.53 16.38
CA CYS A 81 10.10 -16.20 16.55
C CYS A 81 9.85 -16.39 18.06
N TYR A 82 9.05 -15.50 18.65
CA TYR A 82 8.63 -15.53 20.06
C TYR A 82 7.13 -15.81 20.16
N GLU A 83 6.61 -16.06 21.36
CA GLU A 83 5.19 -16.40 21.58
C GLU A 83 4.20 -15.37 21.00
N ASN A 84 4.59 -14.10 20.89
CA ASN A 84 3.73 -13.02 20.42
C ASN A 84 4.34 -12.16 19.30
N GLN A 85 5.43 -12.62 18.68
CA GLN A 85 6.12 -11.87 17.63
C GLN A 85 6.80 -12.81 16.62
N ILE A 86 6.70 -12.47 15.34
CA ILE A 86 7.43 -13.10 14.25
C ILE A 86 8.20 -12.02 13.50
N ASP A 87 9.49 -12.25 13.27
CA ASP A 87 10.30 -11.54 12.30
C ASP A 87 10.83 -12.56 11.29
N CYS A 88 10.40 -12.44 10.04
CA CYS A 88 10.80 -13.33 8.97
C CYS A 88 11.00 -12.56 7.66
N PHE A 89 11.57 -13.22 6.67
CA PHE A 89 11.89 -12.60 5.39
C PHE A 89 11.97 -13.65 4.28
N ASN A 90 11.97 -13.19 3.04
CA ASN A 90 12.46 -13.94 1.89
C ASN A 90 13.21 -12.98 0.95
N ASP A 91 13.54 -13.43 -0.26
CA ASP A 91 14.27 -12.61 -1.24
C ASP A 91 13.57 -11.29 -1.62
N ASN A 92 12.26 -11.20 -1.43
CA ASN A 92 11.45 -10.05 -1.85
C ASN A 92 10.91 -9.24 -0.68
N PHE A 93 10.69 -9.88 0.47
CA PHE A 93 9.86 -9.34 1.54
C PHE A 93 10.53 -9.44 2.90
N ASP A 94 10.42 -8.37 3.68
CA ASP A 94 10.61 -8.38 5.13
C ASP A 94 9.23 -8.36 5.80
N ILE A 95 9.03 -9.25 6.79
CA ILE A 95 7.75 -9.44 7.45
C ILE A 95 7.94 -9.37 8.96
N ASN A 96 7.15 -8.49 9.59
CA ASN A 96 7.03 -8.41 11.04
C ASN A 96 5.58 -8.67 11.44
N MET A 97 5.36 -9.46 12.47
CA MET A 97 4.06 -9.65 13.09
C MET A 97 4.18 -9.47 14.61
N LYS A 98 3.19 -8.77 15.19
CA LYS A 98 3.06 -8.56 16.63
C LYS A 98 1.65 -8.89 17.10
N LEU A 99 1.57 -9.60 18.21
CA LEU A 99 0.33 -10.01 18.86
C LEU A 99 0.27 -9.46 20.29
N TRP A 100 -0.93 -9.08 20.70
CA TRP A 100 -1.26 -8.77 22.09
C TRP A 100 -2.74 -9.07 22.32
N SER A 101 -3.15 -9.24 23.57
CA SER A 101 -4.55 -9.55 23.89
C SER A 101 -5.06 -8.75 25.07
N ASP A 102 -6.37 -8.52 25.07
CA ASP A 102 -7.13 -8.19 26.28
C ASP A 102 -7.92 -9.43 26.76
N SER A 103 -8.93 -9.24 27.62
CA SER A 103 -9.73 -10.34 28.14
C SER A 103 -10.67 -11.00 27.12
N ILE A 104 -10.88 -10.39 25.96
CA ILE A 104 -11.87 -10.80 24.96
C ILE A 104 -11.22 -11.05 23.60
N TYR A 105 -10.27 -10.21 23.19
CA TYR A 105 -9.69 -10.19 21.86
C TYR A 105 -8.18 -10.35 21.89
N THR A 106 -7.66 -11.06 20.88
CA THR A 106 -6.29 -10.96 20.42
C THR A 106 -6.24 -9.99 19.25
N TYR A 107 -5.32 -9.05 19.32
CA TYR A 107 -5.01 -8.07 18.30
C TYR A 107 -3.76 -8.52 17.56
N ASN A 108 -3.77 -8.35 16.24
CA ASN A 108 -2.65 -8.67 15.39
C ASN A 108 -2.29 -7.49 14.49
N GLU A 109 -1.01 -7.19 14.41
CA GLU A 109 -0.42 -6.31 13.43
C GLU A 109 0.59 -7.09 12.59
N ILE A 110 0.38 -7.15 11.27
CA ILE A 110 1.29 -7.78 10.33
C ILE A 110 1.77 -6.70 9.36
N THR A 111 3.07 -6.48 9.27
CA THR A 111 3.72 -5.57 8.34
C THR A 111 4.52 -6.36 7.31
N LEU A 112 4.28 -6.09 6.03
CA LEU A 112 4.97 -6.66 4.89
C LEU A 112 5.65 -5.52 4.12
N ILE A 113 6.98 -5.49 4.10
CA ILE A 113 7.79 -4.50 3.38
C ILE A 113 8.47 -5.17 2.19
N ASN A 114 8.47 -4.50 1.05
CA ASN A 114 9.10 -4.95 -0.18
C ASN A 114 10.11 -3.91 -0.68
N LYS A 115 11.29 -4.40 -1.08
CA LYS A 115 12.36 -3.60 -1.69
C LYS A 115 12.61 -3.95 -3.16
N ASN A 116 11.81 -4.85 -3.72
CA ASN A 116 11.89 -5.24 -5.13
C ASN A 116 10.85 -4.45 -5.95
N PRO A 117 11.26 -3.57 -6.89
CA PRO A 117 10.36 -2.70 -7.64
C PRO A 117 9.38 -3.45 -8.56
N LYS A 118 9.54 -4.78 -8.71
CA LYS A 118 8.60 -5.63 -9.46
C LYS A 118 7.26 -5.80 -8.76
N TYR A 119 7.21 -5.65 -7.44
CA TYR A 119 5.98 -5.81 -6.66
C TYR A 119 5.39 -4.43 -6.32
N LYS A 120 4.13 -4.24 -6.69
CA LYS A 120 3.36 -3.04 -6.36
C LYS A 120 2.61 -3.23 -5.05
N ILE A 121 2.13 -2.13 -4.50
CA ILE A 121 1.35 -2.13 -3.25
C ILE A 121 0.12 -3.05 -3.33
N ILE A 122 -0.50 -3.16 -4.51
CA ILE A 122 -1.66 -4.02 -4.73
C ILE A 122 -1.30 -5.50 -4.59
N ASP A 123 -0.08 -5.89 -4.99
CA ASP A 123 0.41 -7.26 -4.85
C ASP A 123 0.58 -7.62 -3.38
N LEU A 124 1.22 -6.74 -2.60
CA LEU A 124 1.40 -6.92 -1.16
C LEU A 124 0.05 -6.98 -0.43
N LYS A 125 -0.89 -6.09 -0.80
CA LYS A 125 -2.24 -6.10 -0.22
C LYS A 125 -2.95 -7.42 -0.51
N ASN A 126 -2.89 -7.91 -1.74
CA ASN A 126 -3.48 -9.19 -2.13
C ASN A 126 -2.86 -10.38 -1.38
N ILE A 127 -1.56 -10.34 -1.06
CA ILE A 127 -0.91 -11.35 -0.22
C ILE A 127 -1.52 -11.35 1.19
N LEU A 128 -1.74 -10.19 1.81
CA LEU A 128 -2.30 -10.13 3.16
C LEU A 128 -3.82 -10.39 3.20
N THR A 129 -4.58 -9.97 2.19
CA THR A 129 -6.04 -10.21 2.11
C THR A 129 -6.40 -11.70 2.08
N LYS A 130 -5.53 -12.55 1.55
CA LYS A 130 -5.71 -14.00 1.59
C LYS A 130 -5.63 -14.60 3.00
N MET A 131 -5.14 -13.87 4.00
CA MET A 131 -5.20 -14.27 5.42
C MET A 131 -6.56 -13.99 6.07
N GLU A 132 -7.40 -13.17 5.44
CA GLU A 132 -8.70 -12.82 5.99
C GLU A 132 -9.61 -14.03 6.09
N ASN A 133 -10.42 -14.05 7.14
CA ASN A 133 -11.46 -15.04 7.33
C ASN A 133 -12.59 -14.44 8.18
N LYS A 134 -13.71 -15.16 8.25
CA LYS A 134 -14.92 -14.72 8.96
C LYS A 134 -14.77 -14.46 10.46
N ASN A 135 -13.66 -14.90 11.08
CA ASN A 135 -13.39 -14.72 12.50
C ASN A 135 -12.54 -13.46 12.78
N LEU A 136 -12.16 -12.71 11.75
CA LEU A 136 -11.45 -11.45 11.90
C LEU A 136 -12.47 -10.32 12.02
N GLU A 137 -12.23 -9.42 12.96
CA GLU A 137 -13.03 -8.23 13.21
C GLU A 137 -12.13 -6.98 13.04
N ASP A 138 -12.75 -5.85 12.70
CA ASP A 138 -12.07 -4.55 12.54
C ASP A 138 -10.82 -4.59 11.65
N VAL A 139 -10.89 -5.33 10.54
CA VAL A 139 -9.80 -5.44 9.56
C VAL A 139 -9.49 -4.07 8.96
N GLN A 140 -8.24 -3.64 9.06
CA GLN A 140 -7.74 -2.37 8.54
C GLN A 140 -6.42 -2.57 7.80
N TYR A 141 -6.28 -1.83 6.71
CA TYR A 141 -5.06 -1.80 5.90
C TYR A 141 -4.44 -0.42 5.93
N PHE A 142 -3.13 -0.41 6.10
CA PHE A 142 -2.30 0.76 5.91
C PHE A 142 -1.36 0.48 4.75
N LEU A 143 -1.25 1.43 3.83
CA LEU A 143 -0.43 1.32 2.64
C LEU A 143 0.62 2.42 2.66
N TYR A 144 1.80 2.11 2.15
CA TYR A 144 2.96 2.98 2.21
C TYR A 144 3.84 2.80 0.97
N TYR A 145 4.41 3.91 0.49
CA TYR A 145 5.40 3.98 -0.57
C TYR A 145 6.52 4.97 -0.19
N GLU A 146 7.75 4.62 -0.52
CA GLU A 146 8.91 5.50 -0.49
C GLU A 146 9.76 5.37 -1.75
N GLY A 147 10.14 6.53 -2.27
CA GLY A 147 11.10 6.65 -3.36
C GLY A 147 12.08 7.79 -3.13
N GLU A 148 13.31 7.62 -3.63
CA GLU A 148 14.35 8.64 -3.59
C GLU A 148 14.21 9.58 -4.80
N ILE A 149 14.28 10.88 -4.56
CA ILE A 149 14.16 11.93 -5.56
C ILE A 149 15.56 12.46 -5.87
N LYS A 150 15.91 12.55 -7.16
CA LYS A 150 17.17 13.16 -7.60
C LYS A 150 16.96 14.65 -7.81
N GLU A 151 17.35 15.45 -6.82
CA GLU A 151 17.37 16.93 -6.78
C GLU A 151 16.20 17.63 -7.49
N VAL A 152 15.15 17.97 -6.73
CA VAL A 152 14.00 18.75 -7.24
C VAL A 152 13.57 19.78 -6.21
N ASN A 153 12.96 20.88 -6.68
CA ASN A 153 12.17 21.76 -5.84
C ASN A 153 10.98 20.98 -5.24
N ASN A 154 11.08 20.60 -3.96
CA ASN A 154 10.08 19.80 -3.25
C ASN A 154 8.63 20.28 -3.45
N ARG A 155 8.39 21.59 -3.57
CA ARG A 155 7.02 22.12 -3.79
C ARG A 155 6.46 21.84 -5.18
N GLU A 156 7.31 21.79 -6.19
CA GLU A 156 6.87 21.50 -7.55
C GLU A 156 6.49 20.03 -7.69
N LEU A 157 7.31 19.13 -7.12
CA LEU A 157 7.03 17.70 -7.15
C LEU A 157 5.75 17.35 -6.39
N ILE A 158 5.56 17.90 -5.18
CA ILE A 158 4.33 17.64 -4.41
C ILE A 158 3.10 18.21 -5.12
N GLY A 159 3.22 19.39 -5.75
CA GLY A 159 2.15 19.97 -6.56
C GLY A 159 1.77 19.04 -7.72
N LYS A 160 2.78 18.53 -8.44
CA LYS A 160 2.57 17.58 -9.53
C LYS A 160 1.89 16.29 -9.07
N ILE A 161 2.33 15.71 -7.95
CA ILE A 161 1.69 14.53 -7.36
C ILE A 161 0.24 14.83 -7.00
N ILE A 162 -0.04 15.94 -6.30
CA ILE A 162 -1.40 16.33 -5.90
C ILE A 162 -2.30 16.52 -7.12
N ASP A 163 -1.82 17.23 -8.15
CA ASP A 163 -2.58 17.56 -9.35
C ASP A 163 -2.87 16.32 -10.20
N GLN A 164 -1.88 15.46 -10.41
CA GLN A 164 -2.05 14.25 -11.24
C GLN A 164 -2.93 13.19 -10.59
N THR A 165 -3.00 13.19 -9.25
CA THR A 165 -3.74 12.20 -8.46
C THR A 165 -5.08 12.71 -7.96
N ASN A 166 -5.39 13.99 -8.20
CA ASN A 166 -6.62 14.66 -7.76
C ASN A 166 -6.85 14.56 -6.24
N ILE A 167 -5.79 14.71 -5.43
CA ILE A 167 -5.94 14.73 -3.97
C ILE A 167 -6.81 15.94 -3.58
N GLN A 168 -7.94 15.65 -2.96
CA GLN A 168 -8.89 16.66 -2.49
C GLN A 168 -8.48 17.20 -1.13
N LYS A 169 -8.78 18.49 -0.90
CA LYS A 169 -8.55 19.19 0.38
C LYS A 169 -7.10 19.02 0.87
N ALA A 170 -6.15 19.04 -0.06
CA ALA A 170 -4.73 18.96 0.26
C ALA A 170 -4.34 20.14 1.18
N ASN A 171 -3.71 19.81 2.30
CA ASN A 171 -3.11 20.77 3.22
C ASN A 171 -1.62 20.46 3.32
N ILE A 172 -0.77 21.43 2.99
CA ILE A 172 0.68 21.28 2.94
C ILE A 172 1.28 22.20 4.00
N LEU A 173 2.22 21.66 4.76
CA LEU A 173 3.00 22.35 5.78
C LEU A 173 4.49 22.21 5.42
N ASP A 174 5.19 23.34 5.32
CA ASP A 174 6.64 23.32 5.20
C ASP A 174 7.28 22.94 6.55
N ILE A 175 8.35 22.15 6.48
CA ILE A 175 9.19 21.77 7.62
C ILE A 175 10.64 22.07 7.27
N ASN A 176 11.53 22.13 8.27
CA ASN A 176 12.93 22.53 8.06
C ASN A 176 13.63 21.79 6.91
N ASN A 177 13.32 20.51 6.74
CA ASN A 177 13.96 19.65 5.75
C ASN A 177 13.03 19.26 4.59
N GLY A 178 11.97 20.03 4.32
CA GLY A 178 11.08 19.76 3.19
C GLY A 178 9.64 20.16 3.45
N CYS A 179 8.68 19.29 3.11
CA CYS A 179 7.27 19.54 3.36
C CYS A 179 6.53 18.25 3.73
N THR A 180 5.41 18.39 4.41
CA THR A 180 4.48 17.30 4.69
C THR A 180 3.07 17.79 4.41
N GLY A 181 2.15 16.87 4.17
CA GLY A 181 0.76 17.23 4.03
C GLY A 181 -0.18 16.07 4.12
N THR A 182 -1.45 16.42 4.08
CA THR A 182 -2.56 15.47 4.15
C THR A 182 -3.61 15.86 3.13
N GLY A 183 -4.37 14.88 2.65
CA GLY A 183 -5.56 15.12 1.83
C GLY A 183 -6.42 13.88 1.77
N TYR A 184 -7.33 13.85 0.79
CA TYR A 184 -8.24 12.75 0.58
C TYR A 184 -8.21 12.31 -0.88
N LEU A 185 -8.17 11.01 -1.11
CA LEU A 185 -8.44 10.43 -2.42
C LEU A 185 -9.91 10.57 -2.78
N ASN A 186 -10.22 10.41 -4.07
CA ASN A 186 -11.59 10.51 -4.59
C ASN A 186 -12.54 9.46 -4.00
N ASN A 187 -12.02 8.33 -3.51
CA ASN A 187 -12.79 7.31 -2.80
C ASN A 187 -13.03 7.64 -1.31
N GLY A 188 -12.51 8.77 -0.81
CA GLY A 188 -12.63 9.21 0.57
C GLY A 188 -11.48 8.78 1.50
N ASP A 189 -10.53 7.97 1.01
CA ASP A 189 -9.39 7.54 1.83
C ASP A 189 -8.48 8.72 2.17
N LYS A 190 -8.12 8.84 3.45
CA LYS A 190 -7.15 9.84 3.89
C LYS A 190 -5.76 9.46 3.39
N VAL A 191 -5.02 10.42 2.87
CA VAL A 191 -3.62 10.25 2.47
C VAL A 191 -2.75 11.24 3.20
N ASN A 192 -1.55 10.81 3.55
CA ASN A 192 -0.50 11.65 4.10
C ASN A 192 0.70 11.49 3.19
N PHE A 193 1.42 12.57 3.01
CA PHE A 193 2.62 12.58 2.20
C PHE A 193 3.69 13.45 2.87
N ALA A 194 4.93 13.13 2.58
CA ALA A 194 6.07 13.92 3.00
C ALA A 194 7.13 13.91 1.89
N LEU A 195 7.75 15.07 1.68
CA LEU A 195 8.99 15.18 0.94
C LEU A 195 10.05 15.65 1.92
N THR A 196 11.07 14.83 2.14
CA THR A 196 12.06 15.05 3.19
C THR A 196 13.47 14.93 2.62
N ASN A 197 14.30 15.90 2.94
CA ASN A 197 15.72 15.92 2.65
C ASN A 197 16.47 15.42 3.88
N TYR A 198 17.03 14.22 3.78
CA TYR A 198 17.95 13.66 4.76
C TYR A 198 19.39 13.83 4.26
N ASN A 199 20.36 13.60 5.14
CA ASN A 199 21.78 13.56 4.75
C ASN A 199 22.07 12.45 3.72
N THR A 200 21.21 11.43 3.65
CA THR A 200 21.33 10.28 2.74
C THR A 200 20.66 10.50 1.38
N GLY A 201 19.87 11.56 1.22
CA GLY A 201 19.11 11.83 0.00
C GLY A 201 17.79 12.54 0.26
N SER A 202 17.07 12.85 -0.82
CA SER A 202 15.71 13.39 -0.78
C SER A 202 14.70 12.30 -1.05
N TYR A 203 13.60 12.25 -0.32
CA TYR A 203 12.63 11.16 -0.40
C TYR A 203 11.21 11.68 -0.51
N VAL A 204 10.41 11.04 -1.36
CA VAL A 204 8.95 11.14 -1.35
C VAL A 204 8.40 9.95 -0.60
N ILE A 205 7.51 10.23 0.34
CA ILE A 205 6.90 9.27 1.23
C ILE A 205 5.40 9.48 1.17
N ILE A 206 4.63 8.43 0.91
CA ILE A 206 3.17 8.51 0.81
C ILE A 206 2.56 7.36 1.60
N GLY A 207 1.48 7.62 2.35
CA GLY A 207 0.78 6.58 3.08
C GLY A 207 -0.70 6.87 3.35
N THR A 208 -1.49 5.79 3.51
CA THR A 208 -2.91 5.82 3.87
C THR A 208 -3.22 4.81 4.96
N PRO A 209 -4.12 5.10 5.93
CA PRO A 209 -4.57 6.44 6.31
C PRO A 209 -3.51 7.23 7.10
N ILE A 210 -2.35 6.62 7.39
CA ILE A 210 -1.14 7.21 7.99
C ILE A 210 0.11 6.55 7.38
N ILE A 211 1.27 7.21 7.49
CA ILE A 211 2.57 6.60 7.21
C ILE A 211 2.98 5.78 8.45
N PHE A 212 3.27 4.49 8.26
CA PHE A 212 3.58 3.58 9.38
C PHE A 212 5.02 3.06 9.37
N ALA A 213 5.80 3.37 8.34
CA ALA A 213 7.24 3.10 8.32
C ALA A 213 7.96 4.16 9.16
N THR A 214 8.99 3.72 9.89
CA THR A 214 9.86 4.59 10.70
C THR A 214 11.23 4.68 10.03
N TYR A 215 11.71 5.91 9.84
CA TYR A 215 13.03 6.25 9.28
C TYR A 215 14.10 6.39 10.36
#